data_AF-A0AAN8K573-F1
#
_entry.id   AF-A0AAN8K573-F1
#
_cell.length_a   1.000
_cell.length_b   1.000
_cell.length_c   1.000
_cell.angle_alpha   90.00
_cell.angle_beta   90.00
_cell.angle_gamma   90.00
#
_symmetry.space_group_name_H-M   'P 1'
#
loop_
_entity.id
_entity.type
_entity.pdbx_description
1 polymer ?
#
loop_
_entity_poly.entity_id
_entity_poly.type
_entity_poly.pdbx_seq_one_letter_code
_entity_poly.pdbx_strand_id
1 'polypeptide(L)'
;MPIESEDYDIHLETVRDDHTDVPEADIFAQLPKKDLFSGYINMFLKIKQECSGYPSDLNPSCTSCDNLDTCCHIDWVSLEQKRTEYIKAYKQHENITLEANKISKNPGLRYVAKQCLVNLWGKFAENTLERVQTVVLHDPTIFCDYLYDGTKNVKYIEILNDETVLVQYTDRQCLVTSAPHVNVAIGAFTAAYGSLKVYEYLDRLNDRVLYFDTDSIIFTETNR
;
A
#
# COMPACT_ATOMS: atom_id res chain seq x y z
N MET A 1 52.89 -5.28 0.54
CA MET A 1 52.79 -6.64 -0.05
C MET A 1 52.98 -7.64 1.07
N PRO A 2 52.23 -8.74 1.12
CA PRO A 2 50.77 -8.88 1.25
C PRO A 2 50.31 -8.75 2.73
N ILE A 3 49.02 -8.55 2.95
CA ILE A 3 48.38 -8.57 4.28
C ILE A 3 47.94 -10.01 4.53
N GLU A 4 48.57 -10.67 5.49
CA GLU A 4 48.18 -11.99 5.98
C GLU A 4 46.88 -11.87 6.78
N SER A 5 45.98 -12.82 6.55
CA SER A 5 44.66 -12.95 7.18
C SER A 5 44.80 -13.33 8.65
N GLU A 6 44.36 -12.46 9.55
CA GLU A 6 44.07 -12.87 10.93
C GLU A 6 42.72 -13.58 10.93
N ASP A 7 42.77 -14.90 11.17
CA ASP A 7 41.62 -15.75 11.45
C ASP A 7 40.95 -15.30 12.76
N TYR A 8 39.81 -14.63 12.66
CA TYR A 8 38.92 -14.42 13.79
C TYR A 8 38.06 -15.67 13.98
N ASP A 9 38.50 -16.52 14.92
CA ASP A 9 37.79 -17.70 15.38
C ASP A 9 36.54 -17.25 16.17
N ILE A 10 35.41 -17.14 15.48
CA ILE A 10 34.11 -16.86 16.09
C ILE A 10 33.62 -18.16 16.75
N HIS A 11 33.89 -18.31 18.04
CA HIS A 11 33.26 -19.31 18.87
C HIS A 11 31.74 -19.05 18.92
N LEU A 12 31.00 -19.73 18.04
CA LEU A 12 29.56 -19.94 18.19
C LEU A 12 29.37 -20.92 19.34
N GLU A 13 29.19 -20.40 20.57
CA GLU A 13 28.60 -21.19 21.64
C GLU A 13 27.18 -21.56 21.21
N THR A 14 27.01 -22.80 20.77
CA THR A 14 25.70 -23.43 20.65
C THR A 14 25.10 -23.48 22.05
N VAL A 15 24.16 -22.58 22.32
CA VAL A 15 23.28 -22.67 23.49
C VAL A 15 22.63 -24.05 23.43
N ARG A 16 22.95 -24.90 24.40
CA ARG A 16 22.28 -26.19 24.57
C ARG A 16 20.81 -25.92 24.85
N ASP A 17 19.95 -26.40 23.96
CA ASP A 17 18.52 -26.49 24.20
C ASP A 17 18.28 -27.41 25.40
N ASP A 18 18.09 -26.81 26.57
CA ASP A 18 17.48 -27.49 27.71
C ASP A 18 16.01 -27.70 27.35
N HIS A 19 15.70 -28.92 26.88
CA HIS A 19 14.36 -29.40 26.63
C HIS A 19 13.53 -29.38 27.92
N THR A 20 12.96 -28.22 28.24
CA THR A 20 11.66 -28.17 28.90
C THR A 20 10.61 -28.14 27.80
N ASP A 21 9.95 -29.28 27.58
CA ASP A 21 8.77 -29.42 26.73
C ASP A 21 7.64 -28.51 27.22
N VAL A 22 7.73 -27.22 26.89
CA VAL A 22 6.57 -26.35 26.81
C VAL A 22 6.00 -26.64 25.42
N PRO A 23 4.77 -27.15 25.31
CA PRO A 23 4.20 -27.37 23.99
C PRO A 23 4.20 -26.03 23.28
N GLU A 24 4.89 -25.93 22.14
CA GLU A 24 4.63 -24.96 21.08
C GLU A 24 3.23 -25.24 20.52
N ALA A 25 2.22 -25.25 21.39
CA ALA A 25 0.82 -25.19 21.03
C ALA A 25 0.58 -23.77 20.52
N ASP A 26 1.07 -23.56 19.30
CA ASP A 26 0.62 -22.64 18.28
C ASP A 26 -0.17 -21.47 18.88
N ILE A 27 0.57 -20.52 19.48
CA ILE A 27 0.02 -19.26 19.99
C ILE A 27 -0.79 -18.57 18.87
N PHE A 28 -0.46 -18.85 17.60
CA PHE A 28 -1.16 -18.38 16.42
C PHE A 28 -2.43 -19.19 16.06
N ALA A 29 -2.58 -20.44 16.50
CA ALA A 29 -3.81 -21.23 16.32
C ALA A 29 -4.97 -20.74 17.18
N GLN A 30 -4.68 -20.04 18.28
CA GLN A 30 -5.70 -19.52 19.21
C GLN A 30 -6.15 -18.09 18.87
N LEU A 31 -5.51 -17.43 17.90
CA LEU A 31 -5.97 -16.14 17.41
C LEU A 31 -7.25 -16.34 16.58
N PRO A 32 -8.33 -15.59 16.84
CA PRO A 32 -9.54 -15.68 16.03
C PRO A 32 -9.18 -15.40 14.57
N LYS A 33 -9.24 -16.43 13.72
CA LYS A 33 -9.11 -16.32 12.26
C LYS A 33 -10.31 -15.57 11.68
N LYS A 34 -10.29 -14.25 11.77
CA LYS A 34 -11.07 -13.34 10.93
C LYS A 34 -10.27 -12.07 10.66
N ASP A 35 -9.49 -12.12 9.59
CA ASP A 35 -9.55 -11.11 8.53
C ASP A 35 -9.57 -9.64 8.97
N LEU A 36 -8.58 -9.23 9.77
CA LEU A 36 -8.46 -7.89 10.34
C LEU A 36 -8.68 -6.75 9.31
N PHE A 37 -8.22 -6.95 8.07
CA PHE A 37 -8.31 -5.95 7.00
C PHE A 37 -9.13 -6.39 5.79
N SER A 38 -9.63 -7.64 5.73
CA SER A 38 -10.21 -8.15 4.48
C SER A 38 -11.47 -7.39 4.09
N GLY A 39 -12.29 -6.96 5.06
CA GLY A 39 -13.45 -6.11 4.78
C GLY A 39 -13.08 -4.79 4.09
N TYR A 40 -12.02 -4.13 4.57
CA TYR A 40 -11.50 -2.90 3.98
C TYR A 40 -10.96 -3.16 2.56
N ILE A 41 -10.08 -4.16 2.42
CA ILE A 41 -9.45 -4.49 1.15
C ILE A 41 -10.48 -4.91 0.11
N ASN A 42 -11.43 -5.78 0.47
CA ASN A 42 -12.48 -6.26 -0.42
C ASN A 42 -13.41 -5.13 -0.87
N MET A 43 -13.75 -4.21 0.03
CA MET A 43 -14.55 -3.03 -0.32
C MET A 43 -13.86 -2.18 -1.39
N PHE A 44 -12.60 -1.81 -1.19
CA PHE A 44 -11.91 -0.94 -2.15
C PHE A 44 -11.47 -1.65 -3.42
N LEU A 45 -11.15 -2.96 -3.37
CA LEU A 45 -10.95 -3.77 -4.58
C LEU A 45 -12.23 -3.85 -5.41
N LYS A 46 -13.38 -4.08 -4.77
CA LYS A 46 -14.69 -4.07 -5.44
C LYS A 46 -14.93 -2.73 -6.13
N ILE A 47 -14.83 -1.61 -5.42
CA ILE A 47 -15.07 -0.27 -5.98
C ILE A 47 -14.10 0.01 -7.13
N LYS A 48 -12.81 -0.29 -6.95
CA LYS A 48 -11.78 -0.12 -7.99
C LYS A 48 -12.11 -0.92 -9.25
N GLN A 49 -12.57 -2.16 -9.09
CA GLN A 49 -12.90 -3.02 -10.22
C GLN A 49 -14.17 -2.56 -10.93
N GLU A 50 -15.25 -2.27 -10.19
CA GLU A 50 -16.50 -1.76 -10.76
C GLU A 50 -16.27 -0.45 -11.54
N CYS A 51 -15.47 0.46 -10.98
CA CYS A 51 -15.13 1.73 -11.61
C CYS A 51 -14.16 1.62 -12.78
N SER A 52 -13.53 0.46 -12.99
CA SER A 52 -12.70 0.23 -14.19
C SER A 52 -13.57 -0.02 -15.44
N GLY A 53 -14.84 -0.36 -15.24
CA GLY A 53 -15.72 -0.83 -16.30
C GLY A 53 -15.38 -2.25 -16.76
N TYR A 54 -16.16 -2.75 -17.71
CA TYR A 54 -15.87 -4.01 -18.35
C TYR A 54 -14.61 -3.89 -19.25
N PRO A 55 -13.87 -4.99 -19.45
CA PRO A 55 -12.88 -5.11 -20.52
C PRO A 55 -13.41 -4.64 -21.88
N SER A 56 -12.51 -4.18 -22.76
CA SER A 56 -12.89 -3.58 -24.06
C SER A 56 -13.69 -4.53 -24.96
N ASP A 57 -13.42 -5.82 -24.90
CA ASP A 57 -14.16 -6.88 -25.60
C ASP A 57 -15.58 -7.10 -25.03
N LEU A 58 -15.85 -6.65 -23.81
CA LEU A 58 -17.14 -6.72 -23.13
C LEU A 58 -17.84 -5.35 -23.01
N ASN A 59 -17.25 -4.30 -23.58
CA ASN A 59 -17.77 -2.94 -23.59
C ASN A 59 -17.65 -2.32 -24.99
N PRO A 60 -18.44 -2.83 -25.96
CA PRO A 60 -18.37 -2.35 -27.33
C PRO A 60 -18.73 -0.86 -27.40
N SER A 61 -17.92 -0.09 -28.12
CA SER A 61 -18.20 1.30 -28.45
C SER A 61 -17.96 1.52 -29.94
N CYS A 62 -18.82 2.33 -30.57
CA CYS A 62 -18.71 2.72 -31.97
C CYS A 62 -18.38 4.21 -32.01
N THR A 63 -17.26 4.56 -32.66
CA THR A 63 -16.89 5.97 -32.90
C THR A 63 -17.51 6.54 -34.16
N SER A 64 -18.09 5.70 -35.03
CA SER A 64 -18.64 6.07 -36.33
C SER A 64 -20.17 6.18 -36.34
N CYS A 65 -20.83 5.92 -35.23
CA CYS A 65 -22.28 5.83 -35.15
C CYS A 65 -22.78 6.09 -33.72
N ASP A 66 -23.86 6.86 -33.58
CA ASP A 66 -24.51 7.11 -32.29
C ASP A 66 -25.40 5.94 -31.86
N ASN A 67 -25.74 5.04 -32.78
CA ASN A 67 -26.58 3.87 -32.51
C ASN A 67 -25.80 2.57 -32.78
N LEU A 68 -25.46 1.89 -31.68
CA LEU A 68 -24.72 0.63 -31.69
C LEU A 68 -25.51 -0.52 -32.32
N ASP A 69 -26.84 -0.49 -32.23
CA ASP A 69 -27.73 -1.56 -32.72
C ASP A 69 -27.81 -1.63 -34.24
N THR A 70 -27.59 -0.51 -34.93
CA THR A 70 -27.80 -0.41 -36.39
C THR A 70 -26.51 -0.59 -37.20
N CYS A 71 -25.36 -0.22 -36.65
CA CYS A 71 -24.07 -0.20 -37.37
C CYS A 71 -23.17 -1.39 -37.03
N CYS A 72 -23.26 -1.89 -35.79
CA CYS A 72 -22.47 -3.00 -35.31
C CYS A 72 -23.45 -4.13 -34.99
N HIS A 73 -23.46 -5.22 -35.76
CA HIS A 73 -24.32 -6.37 -35.49
C HIS A 73 -23.88 -7.06 -34.18
N ILE A 74 -24.19 -6.47 -33.04
CA ILE A 74 -23.78 -6.94 -31.72
C ILE A 74 -24.78 -7.98 -31.25
N ASP A 75 -24.26 -9.16 -30.95
CA ASP A 75 -25.02 -10.18 -30.23
C ASP A 75 -25.07 -9.82 -28.73
N TRP A 76 -26.12 -9.10 -28.34
CA TRP A 76 -26.36 -8.68 -26.96
C TRP A 76 -26.56 -9.86 -26.01
N VAL A 77 -27.07 -10.99 -26.49
CA VAL A 77 -27.28 -12.19 -25.66
C VAL A 77 -25.94 -12.82 -25.30
N SER A 78 -25.07 -13.00 -26.29
CA SER A 78 -23.71 -13.50 -26.06
C SER A 78 -22.88 -12.55 -25.19
N LEU A 79 -23.03 -11.24 -25.38
CA LEU A 79 -22.32 -10.23 -24.58
C LEU A 79 -22.71 -10.31 -23.09
N GLU A 80 -24.00 -10.42 -22.78
CA GLU A 80 -24.49 -10.48 -21.40
C GLU A 80 -24.06 -11.78 -20.69
N GLN A 81 -23.99 -12.89 -21.43
CA GLN A 81 -23.41 -14.13 -20.93
C GLN A 81 -21.95 -13.95 -20.53
N LYS A 82 -21.13 -13.34 -21.40
CA LYS A 82 -19.71 -13.07 -21.10
C LYS A 82 -19.51 -12.12 -19.93
N ARG A 83 -20.37 -11.09 -19.78
CA ARG A 83 -20.37 -10.20 -18.61
C ARG A 83 -20.69 -10.94 -17.32
N THR A 84 -21.65 -11.86 -17.37
CA THR A 84 -22.02 -12.72 -16.24
C THR A 84 -20.86 -13.67 -15.87
N GLU A 85 -20.21 -14.27 -16.86
CA GLU A 85 -19.01 -15.10 -16.68
C GLU A 85 -17.86 -14.31 -16.05
N TYR A 86 -17.63 -13.07 -16.50
CA TYR A 86 -16.64 -12.17 -15.91
C TYR A 86 -16.89 -11.91 -14.42
N ILE A 87 -18.13 -11.60 -14.02
CA ILE A 87 -18.49 -11.39 -12.61
C ILE A 87 -18.28 -12.68 -11.79
N LYS A 88 -18.66 -13.83 -12.37
CA LYS A 88 -18.48 -15.14 -11.73
C LYS A 88 -17.01 -15.48 -11.54
N ALA A 89 -16.18 -15.26 -12.55
CA ALA A 89 -14.74 -15.46 -12.50
C ALA A 89 -14.11 -14.58 -11.43
N TYR A 90 -14.48 -13.29 -11.37
CA TYR A 90 -13.97 -12.38 -10.34
C TYR A 90 -14.33 -12.87 -8.92
N LYS A 91 -15.55 -13.36 -8.71
CA LYS A 91 -15.95 -13.97 -7.43
C LYS A 91 -15.16 -15.25 -7.11
N GLN A 92 -14.85 -16.08 -8.10
CA GLN A 92 -14.09 -17.31 -7.89
C GLN A 92 -12.62 -17.05 -7.54
N HIS A 93 -12.00 -16.06 -8.18
CA HIS A 93 -10.58 -15.74 -7.97
C HIS A 93 -10.36 -14.85 -6.75
N GLU A 94 -11.17 -13.80 -6.58
CA GLU A 94 -10.95 -12.75 -5.57
C GLU A 94 -11.89 -12.88 -4.36
N ASN A 95 -12.85 -13.81 -4.39
CA ASN A 95 -13.91 -13.94 -3.38
C ASN A 95 -14.73 -12.64 -3.16
N ILE A 96 -14.83 -11.79 -4.19
CA ILE A 96 -15.55 -10.52 -4.17
C ILE A 96 -16.69 -10.57 -5.18
N THR A 97 -17.90 -10.21 -4.75
CA THR A 97 -19.07 -10.13 -5.63
C THR A 97 -19.24 -8.71 -6.18
N LEU A 98 -19.04 -8.56 -7.49
CA LEU A 98 -19.29 -7.33 -8.23
C LEU A 98 -20.78 -7.15 -8.52
N GLU A 99 -21.23 -5.90 -8.59
CA GLU A 99 -22.60 -5.52 -8.95
C GLU A 99 -22.65 -5.05 -10.40
N ALA A 100 -23.30 -5.82 -11.28
CA ALA A 100 -23.33 -5.57 -12.73
C ALA A 100 -23.76 -4.13 -13.11
N ASN A 101 -24.71 -3.55 -12.37
CA ASN A 101 -25.22 -2.19 -12.58
C ASN A 101 -24.25 -1.09 -12.12
N LYS A 102 -23.23 -1.42 -11.32
CA LYS A 102 -22.19 -0.48 -10.88
C LYS A 102 -20.92 -0.56 -11.73
N ILE A 103 -20.81 -1.57 -12.59
CA ILE A 103 -19.66 -1.72 -13.48
C ILE A 103 -19.74 -0.69 -14.59
N SER A 104 -19.00 0.41 -14.43
CA SER A 104 -18.93 1.50 -15.39
C SER A 104 -17.62 2.26 -15.22
N LYS A 105 -17.08 2.79 -16.32
CA LYS A 105 -15.82 3.50 -16.30
C LYS A 105 -15.96 4.82 -15.52
N ASN A 106 -15.36 4.88 -14.34
CA ASN A 106 -15.27 6.06 -13.50
C ASN A 106 -13.81 6.27 -13.06
N PRO A 107 -13.02 7.06 -13.80
CA PRO A 107 -11.59 7.21 -13.52
C PRO A 107 -11.32 7.88 -12.17
N GLY A 108 -12.17 8.83 -11.74
CA GLY A 108 -12.01 9.54 -10.47
C GLY A 108 -12.24 8.63 -9.26
N LEU A 109 -13.36 7.91 -9.23
CA LEU A 109 -13.65 7.00 -8.13
C LEU A 109 -12.70 5.80 -8.11
N ARG A 110 -12.30 5.30 -9.28
CA ARG A 110 -11.24 4.28 -9.39
C ARG A 110 -9.93 4.78 -8.79
N TYR A 111 -9.54 6.02 -9.05
CA TYR A 111 -8.35 6.63 -8.47
C TYR A 111 -8.45 6.67 -6.94
N VAL A 112 -9.55 7.18 -6.39
CA VAL A 112 -9.77 7.23 -4.93
C VAL A 112 -9.71 5.84 -4.32
N ALA A 113 -10.41 4.85 -4.89
CA ALA A 113 -10.38 3.47 -4.40
C ALA A 113 -8.97 2.86 -4.43
N LYS A 114 -8.21 3.11 -5.51
CA LYS A 114 -6.80 2.72 -5.58
C LYS A 114 -5.96 3.39 -4.50
N GLN A 115 -6.18 4.69 -4.25
CA GLN A 115 -5.46 5.42 -3.20
C GLN A 115 -5.77 4.86 -1.81
N CYS A 116 -7.02 4.51 -1.50
CA CYS A 116 -7.37 3.87 -0.23
C CYS A 116 -6.62 2.55 0.00
N LEU A 117 -6.47 1.73 -1.05
CA LEU A 117 -5.69 0.48 -0.97
C LEU A 117 -4.21 0.71 -0.69
N VAL A 118 -3.59 1.72 -1.31
CA VAL A 118 -2.16 2.01 -1.18
C VAL A 118 -1.86 2.76 0.13
N ASN A 119 -2.69 3.73 0.49
CA ASN A 119 -2.48 4.60 1.65
C ASN A 119 -2.64 3.86 2.97
N LEU A 120 -3.40 2.76 3.01
CA LEU A 120 -3.59 1.96 4.22
C LEU A 120 -2.24 1.56 4.84
N TRP A 121 -1.36 0.96 4.04
CA TRP A 121 -0.07 0.46 4.52
C TRP A 121 0.90 1.60 4.83
N GLY A 122 0.89 2.65 4.00
CA GLY A 122 1.67 3.86 4.26
C GLY A 122 1.29 4.54 5.57
N LYS A 123 0.01 4.50 5.95
CA LYS A 123 -0.48 5.06 7.22
C LYS A 123 0.01 4.28 8.43
N PHE A 124 0.13 2.96 8.32
CA PHE A 124 0.72 2.13 9.38
C PHE A 124 2.20 2.38 9.61
N ALA A 125 2.93 2.82 8.57
CA ALA A 125 4.35 3.15 8.63
C ALA A 125 4.63 4.66 8.82
N GLU A 126 3.62 5.47 9.15
CA GLU A 126 3.78 6.91 9.35
C GLU A 126 4.70 7.22 10.54
N ASN A 127 5.75 8.03 10.31
CA ASN A 127 6.57 8.56 11.40
C ASN A 127 5.84 9.72 12.08
N THR A 128 5.24 9.45 13.23
CA THR A 128 4.55 10.47 14.04
C THR A 128 5.45 11.15 15.06
N LEU A 129 6.65 10.62 15.32
CA LEU A 129 7.53 11.11 16.38
C LEU A 129 8.34 12.35 15.97
N GLU A 130 8.66 12.49 14.68
CA GLU A 130 9.50 13.58 14.15
C GLU A 130 8.76 14.49 13.17
N ARG A 131 7.45 14.60 13.32
CA ARG A 131 6.62 15.38 12.42
C ARG A 131 6.90 16.88 12.59
N VAL A 132 7.56 17.48 11.61
CA VAL A 132 7.69 18.93 11.51
C VAL A 132 6.33 19.53 11.20
N GLN A 133 5.88 20.44 12.04
CA GLN A 133 4.67 21.23 11.87
C GLN A 133 5.05 22.63 11.42
N THR A 134 4.25 23.21 10.54
CA THR A 134 4.41 24.60 10.08
C THR A 134 3.18 25.38 10.46
N VAL A 135 3.37 26.52 11.13
CA VAL A 135 2.30 27.45 11.49
C VAL A 135 2.65 28.84 10.99
N VAL A 136 1.63 29.57 10.55
CA VAL A 136 1.73 30.98 10.18
C VAL A 136 1.06 31.79 11.28
N LEU A 137 1.82 32.67 11.90
CA LEU A 137 1.43 33.44 13.08
C LEU A 137 1.38 34.92 12.74
N HIS A 138 0.35 35.58 13.25
CA HIS A 138 0.13 37.02 13.09
C HIS A 138 0.18 37.79 14.42
N ASP A 139 0.02 37.09 15.54
CA ASP A 139 0.05 37.68 16.88
C ASP A 139 1.45 37.48 17.51
N PRO A 140 2.14 38.57 17.87
CA PRO A 140 3.45 38.50 18.53
C PRO A 140 3.44 37.73 19.85
N THR A 141 2.34 37.74 20.59
CA THR A 141 2.16 37.02 21.86
C THR A 141 2.15 35.52 21.60
N ILE A 142 1.36 35.07 20.62
CA ILE A 142 1.32 33.66 20.22
C ILE A 142 2.67 33.21 19.68
N PHE A 143 3.34 34.06 18.90
CA PHE A 143 4.70 33.78 18.45
C PHE A 143 5.67 33.55 19.62
N CYS A 144 5.65 34.42 20.63
CA CYS A 144 6.45 34.22 21.85
C CYS A 144 6.07 32.92 22.57
N ASP A 145 4.79 32.57 22.65
CA ASP A 145 4.36 31.30 23.25
C ASP A 145 5.02 30.12 22.54
N TYR A 146 5.06 30.10 21.20
CA TYR A 146 5.75 29.04 20.44
C TYR A 146 7.26 28.96 20.71
N LEU A 147 7.93 30.10 20.93
CA LEU A 147 9.36 30.14 21.22
C LEU A 147 9.70 29.63 22.62
N TYR A 148 8.87 29.97 23.60
CA TYR A 148 9.13 29.70 25.01
C TYR A 148 8.38 28.49 25.56
N ASP A 149 7.49 27.88 24.77
CA ASP A 149 6.82 26.64 25.13
C ASP A 149 7.84 25.48 25.19
N GLY A 150 8.12 25.04 26.41
CA GLY A 150 9.03 23.94 26.69
C GLY A 150 8.60 22.59 26.11
N THR A 151 7.36 22.45 25.61
CA THR A 151 6.88 21.27 24.90
C THR A 151 7.29 21.25 23.42
N LYS A 152 7.67 22.41 22.86
CA LYS A 152 8.01 22.57 21.45
C LYS A 152 9.53 22.67 21.27
N ASN A 153 9.96 22.28 20.08
CA ASN A 153 11.32 22.42 19.60
C ASN A 153 11.24 23.15 18.26
N VAL A 154 11.41 24.47 18.30
CA VAL A 154 11.39 25.35 17.12
C VAL A 154 12.63 25.07 16.28
N LYS A 155 12.40 24.78 14.99
CA LYS A 155 13.43 24.40 14.02
C LYS A 155 13.78 25.54 13.08
N TYR A 156 12.78 26.32 12.70
CA TYR A 156 12.92 27.35 11.68
C TYR A 156 11.91 28.47 11.92
N ILE A 157 12.34 29.71 11.65
CA ILE A 157 11.51 30.90 11.75
C ILE A 157 11.81 31.75 10.51
N GLU A 158 10.77 32.19 9.83
CA GLU A 158 10.87 33.08 8.68
C GLU A 158 9.86 34.22 8.83
N ILE A 159 10.35 35.46 8.78
CA ILE A 159 9.49 36.64 8.78
C ILE A 159 9.07 36.86 7.33
N LEU A 160 7.77 36.71 7.06
CA LEU A 160 7.22 36.87 5.70
C LEU A 160 6.92 38.33 5.39
N ASN A 161 6.47 39.09 6.40
CA ASN A 161 6.20 40.52 6.36
C ASN A 161 6.08 41.08 7.79
N ASP A 162 5.77 42.38 7.90
CA ASP A 162 5.68 43.11 9.18
C ASP A 162 4.65 42.53 10.18
N GLU A 163 3.66 41.76 9.69
CA GLU A 163 2.56 41.22 10.50
C GLU A 163 2.50 39.69 10.48
N THR A 164 3.47 39.01 9.84
CA THR A 164 3.39 37.56 9.60
C THR A 164 4.72 36.87 9.75
N VAL A 165 4.73 35.84 10.59
CA VAL A 165 5.89 34.97 10.83
C VAL A 165 5.50 33.52 10.59
N LEU A 166 6.29 32.81 9.80
CA LEU A 166 6.22 31.37 9.65
C LEU A 166 7.14 30.72 10.67
N VAL A 167 6.62 29.75 11.42
CA VAL A 167 7.38 28.97 12.40
C VAL A 167 7.24 27.49 12.08
N GLN A 168 8.37 26.80 11.98
CA GLN A 168 8.40 25.35 11.97
C GLN A 168 8.90 24.81 13.30
N TYR A 169 8.22 23.80 13.80
CA TYR A 169 8.55 23.19 15.08
C TYR A 169 8.25 21.70 15.06
N THR A 170 8.81 21.00 16.04
CA THR A 170 8.48 19.60 16.37
C THR A 170 8.06 19.55 17.83
N ASP A 171 7.17 18.65 18.18
CA ASP A 171 6.89 18.35 19.59
C ASP A 171 8.08 17.60 20.21
N ARG A 172 8.42 17.88 21.46
CA ARG A 172 9.51 17.17 22.14
C ARG A 172 9.11 15.71 22.39
N GLN A 173 10.01 14.78 22.05
CA GLN A 173 9.76 13.33 22.04
C GLN A 173 9.22 12.76 23.35
N CYS A 174 9.58 13.34 24.51
CA CYS A 174 9.06 12.91 25.82
C CYS A 174 7.54 13.14 26.01
N LEU A 175 6.89 13.85 25.09
CA LEU A 175 5.46 14.15 25.11
C LEU A 175 4.69 13.48 23.97
N VAL A 176 5.39 12.88 22.99
CA VAL A 176 4.75 12.26 21.83
C VAL A 176 4.47 10.79 22.16
N THR A 177 3.20 10.46 22.38
CA THR A 177 2.75 9.07 22.38
C THR A 177 2.67 8.55 20.95
N SER A 178 3.01 7.26 20.74
CA SER A 178 2.79 6.62 19.44
C SER A 178 1.33 6.78 19.05
N ALA A 179 1.06 7.25 17.84
CA ALA A 179 -0.31 7.45 17.41
C ALA A 179 -1.04 6.09 17.36
N PRO A 180 -2.30 6.02 17.81
CA PRO A 180 -3.01 4.75 17.98
C PRO A 180 -3.28 4.02 16.67
N HIS A 181 -3.21 4.73 15.53
CA HIS A 181 -3.41 4.16 14.20
C HIS A 181 -2.11 3.68 13.53
N VAL A 182 -0.95 3.90 14.14
CA VAL A 182 0.36 3.52 13.58
C VAL A 182 0.75 2.15 14.09
N ASN A 183 1.21 1.30 13.17
CA ASN A 183 1.79 0.01 13.49
C ASN A 183 2.88 -0.31 12.48
N VAL A 184 4.10 0.10 12.81
CA VAL A 184 5.27 -0.04 11.91
C VAL A 184 5.52 -1.51 11.55
N ALA A 185 5.22 -2.45 12.45
CA ALA A 185 5.35 -3.87 12.14
C ALA A 185 4.42 -4.29 11.00
N ILE A 186 3.15 -3.87 11.01
CA ILE A 186 2.21 -4.15 9.90
C ILE A 186 2.75 -3.56 8.59
N GLY A 187 3.22 -2.31 8.61
CA GLY A 187 3.82 -1.68 7.42
C GLY A 187 5.03 -2.45 6.88
N ALA A 188 5.94 -2.85 7.77
CA ALA A 188 7.14 -3.61 7.43
C ALA A 188 6.81 -5.00 6.86
N PHE A 189 5.88 -5.73 7.49
CA PHE A 189 5.44 -7.04 7.00
C PHE A 189 4.78 -6.94 5.63
N THR A 190 3.88 -5.98 5.40
CA THR A 190 3.25 -5.80 4.09
C THR A 190 4.29 -5.57 3.00
N ALA A 191 5.28 -4.71 3.24
CA ALA A 191 6.38 -4.47 2.28
C ALA A 191 7.21 -5.74 2.05
N ALA A 192 7.57 -6.47 3.11
CA ALA A 192 8.33 -7.70 3.02
C ALA A 192 7.59 -8.78 2.22
N TYR A 193 6.28 -8.97 2.43
CA TYR A 193 5.47 -9.90 1.64
C TYR A 193 5.39 -9.50 0.16
N GLY A 194 5.33 -8.19 -0.14
CA GLY A 194 5.45 -7.69 -1.51
C GLY A 194 6.78 -8.08 -2.15
N SER A 195 7.89 -7.86 -1.46
CA SER A 195 9.23 -8.24 -1.92
C SER A 195 9.39 -9.75 -2.10
N LEU A 196 8.85 -10.57 -1.19
CA LEU A 196 8.84 -12.03 -1.33
C LEU A 196 8.09 -12.47 -2.59
N LYS A 197 6.97 -11.83 -2.91
CA LYS A 197 6.23 -12.14 -4.14
C LYS A 197 7.01 -11.79 -5.40
N VAL A 198 7.71 -10.65 -5.42
CA VAL A 198 8.62 -10.32 -6.53
C VAL A 198 9.73 -11.36 -6.64
N TYR A 199 10.34 -11.75 -5.51
CA TYR A 199 11.38 -12.76 -5.47
C TYR A 199 10.93 -14.12 -6.05
N GLU A 200 9.70 -14.57 -5.76
CA GLU A 200 9.13 -15.79 -6.36
C GLU A 200 9.13 -15.75 -7.91
N TYR A 201 8.86 -14.58 -8.51
CA TYR A 201 8.91 -14.44 -9.97
C TYR A 201 10.33 -14.33 -10.50
N LEU A 202 11.23 -13.65 -9.77
CA LEU A 202 12.65 -13.55 -10.11
C LEU A 202 13.29 -14.94 -10.17
N ASP A 203 13.04 -15.78 -9.16
CA ASP A 203 13.55 -17.15 -9.08
C ASP A 203 13.08 -18.01 -10.28
N ARG A 204 11.81 -17.85 -10.68
CA ARG A 204 11.25 -18.56 -11.85
C ARG A 204 11.79 -18.08 -13.19
N LEU A 205 12.10 -16.79 -13.32
CA LEU A 205 12.62 -16.19 -14.54
C LEU A 205 14.14 -16.37 -14.67
N ASN A 206 14.85 -16.47 -13.55
CA ASN A 206 16.29 -16.67 -13.43
C ASN A 206 17.08 -15.71 -14.36
N ASP A 207 17.97 -16.23 -15.21
CA ASP A 207 18.85 -15.46 -16.10
C ASP A 207 18.11 -14.61 -17.15
N ARG A 208 16.79 -14.74 -17.27
CA ARG A 208 15.98 -13.95 -18.20
C ARG A 208 15.66 -12.56 -17.67
N VAL A 209 15.87 -12.30 -16.39
CA VAL A 209 15.54 -10.99 -15.77
C VAL A 209 16.55 -9.94 -16.22
N LEU A 210 16.05 -8.83 -16.76
CA LEU A 210 16.85 -7.66 -17.14
C LEU A 210 16.81 -6.56 -16.08
N TYR A 211 15.66 -6.38 -15.44
CA TYR A 211 15.41 -5.34 -14.43
C TYR A 211 14.19 -5.71 -13.59
N PHE A 212 14.15 -5.25 -12.34
CA PHE A 212 12.96 -5.33 -11.51
C PHE A 212 12.82 -4.08 -10.62
N ASP A 213 11.58 -3.75 -10.30
CA ASP A 213 11.17 -2.70 -9.35
C ASP A 213 10.15 -3.31 -8.36
N THR A 214 9.54 -2.45 -7.53
CA THR A 214 8.60 -2.74 -6.45
C THR A 214 7.52 -3.76 -6.80
N ASP A 215 6.93 -3.67 -8.00
CA ASP A 215 5.84 -4.54 -8.46
C ASP A 215 5.95 -4.91 -9.95
N SER A 216 7.12 -4.75 -10.56
CA SER A 216 7.33 -5.01 -11.98
C SER A 216 8.67 -5.69 -12.28
N ILE A 217 8.70 -6.52 -13.33
CA ILE A 217 9.89 -7.24 -13.79
C ILE A 217 9.94 -7.13 -15.31
N ILE A 218 11.10 -6.76 -15.85
CA ILE A 218 11.42 -6.77 -17.28
C ILE A 218 12.29 -7.98 -17.54
N PHE A 219 11.90 -8.83 -18.50
CA PHE A 219 12.60 -10.07 -18.81
C PHE A 219 12.66 -10.33 -20.31
N THR A 220 13.63 -11.13 -20.76
CA THR A 220 13.74 -11.55 -22.16
C THR A 220 12.74 -12.65 -22.48
N GLU A 221 11.96 -12.45 -23.53
CA GLU A 221 11.12 -13.50 -24.10
C GLU A 221 11.98 -14.53 -24.84
N THR A 222 11.75 -15.81 -24.59
CA THR A 222 12.38 -16.88 -25.37
C THR A 222 11.41 -17.22 -26.49
N ASN A 223 11.71 -16.82 -27.73
CA ASN A 223 10.93 -17.28 -28.89
C ASN A 223 10.92 -18.82 -28.89
N ARG A 224 9.74 -19.41 -28.66
CA ARG A 224 9.48 -20.84 -28.81
C ARG A 224 8.43 -21.04 -29.88
#